data_AF-A0A0W0VFW6-F1
#
_entry.id   AF-A0A0W0VFW6-F1
#
_cell.length_a   1.000
_cell.length_b   1.000
_cell.length_c   1.000
_cell.angle_alpha   90.00
_cell.angle_beta   90.00
_cell.angle_gamma   90.00
#
_symmetry.space_group_name_H-M   'P 1'
#
loop_
_entity.id
_entity.type
_entity.pdbx_description
1 polymer ?
#
loop_
_entity_poly.entity_id
_entity_poly.type
_entity_poly.pdbx_seq_one_letter_code
_entity_poly.pdbx_strand_id
1 'polypeptide(L)' 'MKTIIFNLFIVLLSATISAHACPFCISETGQLVREGIFNADLLFYLFCTALPFLLFSLIAGLAIYSTRIIQYFKGNHE' A
#
# COMPACT_ATOMS: atom_id res chain seq x y z
N MET A 1 9.84 2.91 -22.39
CA MET A 1 8.61 2.80 -21.57
C MET A 1 8.83 3.27 -20.12
N LYS A 2 9.89 2.80 -19.43
CA LYS A 2 10.24 3.17 -18.04
C LYS A 2 10.45 4.68 -17.80
N THR A 3 11.06 5.38 -18.77
CA THR A 3 11.35 6.83 -18.72
C THR A 3 10.11 7.71 -18.92
N ILE A 4 9.10 7.25 -19.65
CA ILE A 4 7.85 8.00 -19.87
C ILE A 4 7.02 7.97 -18.60
N ILE A 5 6.92 6.82 -17.94
CA ILE A 5 6.20 6.67 -16.66
C ILE A 5 6.85 7.55 -15.58
N PHE A 6 8.18 7.58 -15.53
CA PHE A 6 8.91 8.40 -14.56
C PHE A 6 8.69 9.90 -14.76
N ASN A 7 8.74 10.38 -16.01
CA ASN A 7 8.44 11.79 -16.32
C ASN A 7 6.97 12.13 -16.07
N LEU A 8 6.04 11.24 -16.43
CA LEU A 8 4.62 11.42 -16.14
C LEU A 8 4.38 11.56 -14.63
N PHE A 9 5.05 10.73 -13.83
CA PHE A 9 4.96 10.76 -12.37
C PHE A 9 5.48 12.08 -11.79
N ILE A 10 6.59 12.61 -12.31
CA ILE A 10 7.14 13.91 -11.88
C ILE A 10 6.19 15.06 -12.25
N VAL A 11 5.59 15.03 -13.45
CA VAL A 11 4.63 16.05 -13.88
C VAL A 11 3.37 16.02 -13.02
N LEU A 12 2.85 14.83 -12.71
CA LEU A 12 1.72 14.63 -11.80
C LEU A 12 2.03 15.11 -10.36
N LEU A 13 3.25 14.88 -9.88
CA LEU A 13 3.71 15.35 -8.57
C LEU A 13 3.83 16.88 -8.51
N SER A 14 4.25 17.49 -9.61
CA SER A 14 4.36 18.95 -9.74
C SER A 14 2.98 19.61 -9.80
N ALA A 15 2.01 18.96 -10.46
CA ALA A 15 0.63 19.45 -10.55
C ALA A 15 -0.12 19.37 -9.21
N THR A 16 0.20 18.39 -8.36
CA THR A 16 -0.40 18.25 -7.02
C THR A 16 0.07 19.33 -6.04
N ILE A 17 1.23 19.96 -6.26
CA ILE A 17 1.72 21.10 -5.45
C ILE A 17 0.82 22.34 -5.60
N SER A 18 0.16 22.49 -6.75
CA SER A 18 -0.68 23.68 -7.05
C SER A 18 -2.16 23.50 -6.70
N ALA A 19 -2.58 22.29 -6.28
CA ALA A 19 -3.88 22.09 -5.66
C ALA A 19 -3.75 22.43 -4.18
N HIS A 20 -4.40 23.51 -3.75
CA HIS A 20 -4.42 24.06 -2.38
C HIS A 20 -5.07 23.11 -1.34
N ALA A 21 -4.58 21.89 -1.23
CA ALA A 21 -4.75 21.02 -0.08
C ALA A 21 -3.36 20.71 0.48
N CYS A 22 -2.58 21.76 0.73
CA CYS A 22 -1.27 21.66 1.35
C CYS A 22 -1.48 21.33 2.85
N PRO A 23 -1.24 20.08 3.28
CA PRO A 23 -1.56 19.63 4.65
C PRO A 23 -0.57 20.20 5.69
N PHE A 24 0.43 20.97 5.23
CA PHE A 24 1.44 21.62 6.07
C PHE A 24 1.37 23.14 6.02
N CYS A 25 0.43 23.69 5.25
CA CYS A 25 0.29 25.14 5.15
C CYS A 25 -0.39 25.66 6.44
N ILE A 26 0.06 26.84 6.90
CA ILE A 26 -0.46 27.52 8.12
C ILE A 26 -1.88 28.07 7.90
N SER A 27 -2.50 27.78 6.75
CA SER A 27 -3.89 28.15 6.50
C SER A 27 -4.83 27.30 7.34
N GLU A 28 -5.95 27.88 7.76
CA GLU A 28 -7.01 27.20 8.53
C GLU A 28 -7.47 25.90 7.84
N THR A 29 -7.66 25.93 6.52
CA THR A 29 -8.00 24.73 5.73
C THR A 29 -6.90 23.66 5.78
N GLY A 30 -5.63 24.07 5.78
CA GLY A 30 -4.50 23.15 5.89
C GLY A 30 -4.44 22.45 7.25
N GLN A 31 -4.73 23.18 8.33
CA GLN A 31 -4.83 22.60 9.67
C GLN A 31 -6.00 21.60 9.78
N LEU A 32 -7.18 21.96 9.27
CA LEU A 32 -8.35 21.07 9.28
C LEU A 32 -8.12 19.79 8.48
N VAL A 33 -7.48 19.88 7.30
CA VAL A 33 -7.11 18.70 6.49
C VAL A 33 -6.06 17.85 7.21
N ARG A 34 -5.08 18.47 7.87
CA ARG A 34 -4.06 17.74 8.62
C ARG A 34 -4.65 16.99 9.81
N GLU A 35 -5.55 17.61 10.56
CA GLU A 35 -6.26 16.97 11.68
C GLU A 35 -7.17 15.84 11.20
N GLY A 36 -7.79 15.99 10.02
CA GLY A 36 -8.59 14.94 9.41
C GLY A 36 -7.78 13.73 8.92
N ILE A 37 -6.58 13.95 8.36
CA ILE A 37 -5.69 12.88 7.88
C ILE A 37 -4.96 12.21 9.04
N PHE A 38 -4.30 12.98 9.89
CA PHE A 38 -3.52 12.47 11.02
C PHE A 38 -4.36 12.41 12.29
N ASN A 39 -5.49 11.71 12.21
CA ASN A 39 -6.32 11.42 13.38
C ASN A 39 -5.84 10.16 14.11
N ALA A 40 -6.33 9.96 15.33
CA ALA A 40 -5.98 8.77 16.13
C ALA A 40 -6.36 7.46 15.43
N ASP A 41 -7.38 7.50 14.57
CA ASP A 41 -7.90 6.35 13.85
C ASP A 41 -7.13 6.01 12.57
N LEU A 42 -6.21 6.87 12.12
CA LEU A 42 -5.43 6.68 10.89
C LEU A 42 -4.76 5.30 10.90
N LEU A 43 -4.09 4.96 12.01
CA LEU A 43 -3.39 3.68 12.14
C LEU A 43 -4.37 2.49 12.08
N PHE A 44 -5.54 2.63 12.71
CA PHE A 44 -6.56 1.59 12.69
C PHE A 44 -7.07 1.36 11.26
N TYR A 45 -7.45 2.42 10.55
CA TYR A 45 -7.90 2.31 9.17
C TYR A 45 -6.80 1.80 8.24
N LEU A 46 -5.56 2.27 8.40
CA LEU A 46 -4.41 1.80 7.63
C LEU A 46 -4.21 0.29 7.83
N PHE A 47 -4.34 -0.19 9.06
CA PHE A 47 -4.22 -1.62 9.38
C PHE A 47 -5.38 -2.41 8.78
N CYS A 48 -6.62 -1.95 8.92
CA CYS A 48 -7.80 -2.57 8.31
C CYS A 48 -7.67 -2.66 6.79
N THR A 49 -7.14 -1.62 6.12
CA THR A 49 -6.91 -1.63 4.67
C THR A 49 -5.76 -2.56 4.28
N ALA A 50 -4.70 -2.66 5.10
CA ALA A 50 -3.58 -3.57 4.83
C ALA A 50 -3.93 -5.05 5.10
N LEU A 51 -4.86 -5.32 6.01
CA LEU A 51 -5.27 -6.64 6.45
C LEU A 51 -5.61 -7.63 5.30
N PRO A 52 -6.46 -7.30 4.31
CA PRO A 52 -6.77 -8.22 3.22
C PRO A 52 -5.54 -8.63 2.41
N PHE A 53 -4.58 -7.72 2.20
CA PHE A 53 -3.34 -8.03 1.48
C PHE A 53 -2.43 -8.95 2.28
N LEU A 54 -2.31 -8.72 3.59
CA LEU A 54 -1.56 -9.59 4.49
C LEU A 54 -2.15 -11.00 4.54
N LEU A 55 -3.47 -11.10 4.67
CA LEU A 55 -4.18 -12.38 4.67
C LEU A 55 -4.00 -13.12 3.34
N PHE A 56 -4.16 -12.43 2.20
CA PHE A 56 -3.97 -13.06 0.90
C PHE A 56 -2.53 -13.54 0.70
N SER A 57 -1.55 -12.73 1.07
CA SER A 57 -0.12 -13.09 1.00
C SER A 57 0.20 -14.31 1.88
N LEU A 58 -0.35 -14.35 3.10
CA LEU A 58 -0.19 -15.48 4.02
C LEU A 58 -0.77 -16.77 3.42
N ILE A 59 -1.99 -16.72 2.90
CA ILE A 59 -2.66 -17.87 2.29
C ILE A 59 -1.89 -18.36 1.07
N ALA A 60 -1.45 -17.44 0.20
CA ALA A 60 -0.66 -17.79 -0.96
C ALA A 60 0.67 -18.47 -0.57
N GLY A 61 1.37 -17.94 0.44
CA GLY A 61 2.59 -18.54 0.97
C GLY A 61 2.36 -19.96 1.51
N LEU A 62 1.29 -20.16 2.29
CA LEU A 62 0.91 -21.47 2.81
C LEU A 62 0.56 -22.46 1.70
N ALA A 63 -0.17 -22.02 0.67
CA ALA A 63 -0.54 -22.86 -0.46
C ALA A 63 0.69 -23.31 -1.28
N ILE A 64 1.66 -22.41 -1.47
CA ILE A 64 2.92 -22.76 -2.14
C ILE A 64 3.70 -23.77 -1.30
N TYR A 65 3.80 -23.53 0.01
CA TYR A 65 4.51 -24.41 0.92
C TYR A 65 3.89 -25.82 0.97
N SER A 66 2.55 -25.91 1.07
CA SER A 66 1.86 -27.20 1.08
C SER A 66 2.06 -27.98 -0.23
N THR A 67 2.05 -27.30 -1.37
CA THR A 67 2.31 -27.92 -2.67
C THR A 67 3.72 -28.51 -2.75
N ARG A 68 4.73 -27.81 -2.20
CA ARG A 68 6.11 -28.30 -2.13
C ARG A 68 6.22 -29.56 -1.27
N ILE A 69 5.55 -29.60 -0.11
CA ILE A 69 5.55 -30.78 0.77
C ILE A 69 4.95 -32.00 0.05
N ILE A 70 3.82 -31.83 -0.62
CA ILE A 70 3.13 -32.95 -1.31
C ILE A 70 4.02 -33.53 -2.42
N GLN A 71 4.70 -32.69 -3.19
CA GLN A 71 5.65 -33.13 -4.22
C GLN A 71 6.85 -33.88 -3.63
N TYR A 72 7.37 -33.41 -2.48
CA TYR A 72 8.46 -34.07 -1.78
C TYR A 72 8.07 -35.49 -1.32
N PHE A 73 6.87 -35.66 -0.75
CA PHE A 73 6.38 -36.98 -0.35
C PHE A 73 6.14 -37.92 -1.54
N LYS A 74 5.65 -37.38 -2.66
CA LYS A 74 5.40 -38.18 -3.86
C LYS A 74 6.69 -38.72 -4.48
N GLY A 75 7.76 -37.93 -4.52
CA GLY A 75 9.04 -38.35 -5.09
C GLY A 75 9.89 -39.28 -4.20
N ASN A 76 9.53 -39.44 -2.92
CA ASN A 76 10.25 -40.33 -1.99
C ASN A 76 9.60 -41.72 -1.88
N HIS A 77 8.56 -41.98 -2.69
CA HIS A 77 7.79 -43.22 -2.72
C HIS A 77 7.90 -43.97 -4.07
N GLU A 78 8.77 -43.50 -4.97
CA GLU A 78 9.25 -44.17 -6.18
C GLU A 78 10.67 -44.71 -5.94
#